data_AF-A0A3D5WNY8-F1
#
_entry.id   AF-A0A3D5WNY8-F1
#
_cell.length_a   1.000
_cell.length_b   1.000
_cell.length_c   1.000
_cell.angle_alpha   90.00
_cell.angle_beta   90.00
_cell.angle_gamma   90.00
#
_symmetry.space_group_name_H-M   'P 1'
#
loop_
_entity.id
_entity.type
_entity.pdbx_description
1 polymer ?
#
loop_
_entity_poly.entity_id
_entity_poly.type
_entity_poly.pdbx_seq_one_letter_code
_entity_poly.pdbx_strand_id
1 'polypeptide(L)'
;MYANYHTHTKRCQHAVGEDREYVEAAIAAGIQVLGFSDHCPWVYKDDFVSGIRMRADQVEEYVDSMQRLRTEYRNDIRILIGFETEHMPDLIEAQDELLAPYPIDYMILG
;
A
#
# COMPACT_ATOMS: atom_id res chain seq x y z
N MET A 1 -6.91 14.47 -16.20
CA MET A 1 -6.78 13.17 -15.51
C MET A 1 -6.75 13.46 -14.03
N TYR A 2 -7.76 13.01 -13.26
CA TYR A 2 -7.75 13.12 -11.80
C TYR A 2 -7.09 11.89 -11.20
N ALA A 3 -6.20 12.10 -10.24
CA ALA A 3 -5.42 11.04 -9.62
C ALA A 3 -5.31 11.29 -8.11
N ASN A 4 -5.32 10.21 -7.34
CA ASN A 4 -4.92 10.20 -5.94
C ASN A 4 -3.81 9.16 -5.80
N TYR A 5 -2.64 9.57 -5.30
CA TYR A 5 -1.47 8.70 -5.10
C TYR A 5 -1.20 8.40 -3.62
N HIS A 6 -2.08 8.83 -2.72
CA HIS A 6 -1.89 8.68 -1.27
C HIS A 6 -3.16 8.12 -0.63
N THR A 7 -3.23 6.79 -0.57
CA THR A 7 -4.39 6.06 -0.02
C THR A 7 -3.93 4.94 0.90
N HIS A 8 -4.48 4.88 2.10
CA HIS A 8 -4.19 3.85 3.10
C HIS A 8 -5.22 2.71 3.07
N THR A 9 -4.86 1.56 3.64
CA THR A 9 -5.80 0.45 3.88
C THR A 9 -5.93 0.18 5.38
N LYS A 10 -6.89 -0.65 5.77
CA LYS A 10 -7.04 -1.09 7.18
C LYS A 10 -5.77 -1.70 7.80
N ARG A 11 -4.82 -2.15 6.97
CA ARG A 11 -3.55 -2.72 7.43
C ARG A 11 -2.64 -1.68 8.10
N CYS A 12 -2.87 -0.39 7.86
CA CYS A 12 -2.20 0.71 8.55
C CYS A 12 -2.58 0.83 10.05
N GLN A 13 -3.59 0.07 10.51
CA GLN A 13 -4.12 0.05 11.89
C GLN A 13 -4.90 1.31 12.32
N HIS A 14 -5.00 2.34 11.48
CA HIS A 14 -5.75 3.57 11.78
C HIS A 14 -6.72 4.02 10.68
N ALA A 15 -6.73 3.34 9.53
CA ALA A 15 -7.77 3.44 8.51
C ALA A 15 -8.78 2.30 8.67
N VAL A 16 -9.97 2.48 8.09
CA VAL A 16 -11.10 1.55 8.19
C VAL A 16 -11.68 1.26 6.80
N GLY A 17 -12.54 0.24 6.71
CA GLY A 17 -13.14 -0.19 5.44
C GLY A 17 -12.29 -1.20 4.67
N GLU A 18 -12.85 -1.69 3.58
CA GLU A 18 -12.27 -2.70 2.70
C GLU A 18 -11.62 -2.05 1.48
N ASP A 19 -10.52 -2.63 0.99
CA ASP A 19 -9.74 -2.13 -0.15
C ASP A 19 -10.62 -1.78 -1.38
N ARG A 20 -11.66 -2.60 -1.63
CA ARG A 20 -12.65 -2.38 -2.70
C ARG A 20 -13.44 -1.08 -2.54
N GLU A 21 -13.86 -0.75 -1.31
CA GLU A 21 -14.69 0.43 -1.05
C GLU A 21 -13.96 1.71 -1.44
N TYR A 22 -12.64 1.75 -1.23
CA TYR A 22 -11.78 2.85 -1.68
C TYR A 22 -11.75 2.97 -3.21
N VAL A 23 -11.63 1.85 -3.93
CA VAL A 23 -11.63 1.82 -5.40
C VAL A 23 -12.96 2.32 -5.95
N GLU A 24 -14.07 1.81 -5.43
CA GLU A 24 -15.42 2.18 -5.88
C GLU A 24 -15.74 3.65 -5.57
N ALA A 25 -15.34 4.15 -4.41
CA ALA A 25 -15.45 5.56 -4.07
C ALA A 25 -14.62 6.45 -5.00
N ALA A 26 -13.40 6.03 -5.36
CA ALA A 26 -12.55 6.76 -6.30
C ALA A 26 -13.16 6.83 -7.70
N ILE A 27 -13.72 5.71 -8.20
CA ILE A 27 -14.45 5.67 -9.47
C ILE A 27 -15.65 6.62 -9.44
N ALA A 28 -16.46 6.56 -8.37
CA ALA A 28 -17.63 7.43 -8.21
C ALA A 28 -17.26 8.92 -8.15
N ALA A 29 -16.07 9.24 -7.64
CA ALA A 29 -15.51 10.60 -7.61
C ALA A 29 -14.86 11.04 -8.94
N GLY A 30 -14.79 10.17 -9.96
CA GLY A 30 -14.18 10.46 -11.24
C GLY A 30 -12.65 10.42 -11.24
N ILE A 31 -12.03 9.78 -10.24
CA ILE A 31 -10.59 9.52 -10.19
C ILE A 31 -10.25 8.42 -11.21
N GLN A 32 -9.22 8.65 -12.02
CA GLN A 32 -8.77 7.75 -13.07
C GLN A 32 -7.53 6.95 -12.68
N VAL A 33 -6.77 7.42 -11.68
CA VAL A 33 -5.61 6.72 -11.12
C VAL A 33 -5.69 6.75 -9.60
N LEU A 34 -5.69 5.57 -8.98
CA LEU A 34 -5.65 5.41 -7.53
C LEU A 34 -4.38 4.66 -7.13
N GLY A 35 -3.52 5.32 -6.39
CA GLY A 35 -2.37 4.73 -5.74
C GLY A 35 -2.70 4.39 -4.29
N PHE A 36 -2.49 3.13 -3.94
CA PHE A 36 -2.40 2.69 -2.55
C PHE A 36 -0.96 2.86 -2.09
N SER A 37 -0.76 3.57 -0.98
CA SER A 37 0.53 3.90 -0.38
C SER A 37 0.39 3.73 1.14
N ASP A 38 -0.02 2.55 1.57
CA ASP A 38 -0.13 2.23 3.00
C ASP A 38 1.23 2.41 3.69
N HIS A 39 1.25 2.53 5.01
CA HIS A 39 2.50 2.61 5.75
C HIS A 39 3.34 1.36 5.49
N CYS A 40 4.56 1.60 5.01
CA CYS A 40 5.51 0.55 4.69
C CYS A 40 5.76 -0.30 5.94
N PRO A 41 5.77 -1.64 5.84
CA PRO A 41 6.21 -2.50 6.93
C PRO A 41 7.72 -2.39 7.11
N TRP A 42 8.13 -2.66 8.35
CA TRP A 42 9.51 -2.60 8.80
C TRP A 42 9.87 -3.96 9.41
N VAL A 43 11.08 -4.43 9.11
CA VAL A 43 11.62 -5.65 9.72
C VAL A 43 12.41 -5.26 10.95
N TYR A 44 11.75 -5.27 12.11
CA TYR A 44 12.38 -4.96 13.38
C TYR A 44 13.31 -6.10 13.83
N LYS A 45 14.39 -5.75 14.56
CA LYS A 45 15.39 -6.72 15.06
C LYS A 45 14.92 -7.45 16.33
N ASP A 46 13.91 -6.93 16.99
CA ASP A 46 13.28 -7.47 18.19
C ASP A 46 11.80 -7.83 17.90
N ASP A 47 11.10 -8.31 18.92
CA ASP A 47 9.68 -8.69 18.82
C ASP A 47 8.72 -7.48 18.77
N PHE A 48 9.22 -6.28 18.41
CA PHE A 48 8.39 -5.09 18.31
C PHE A 48 7.37 -5.21 17.18
N VAL A 49 6.12 -4.89 17.50
CA VAL A 49 5.02 -4.80 16.53
C VAL A 49 4.49 -3.37 16.54
N SER A 50 4.61 -2.69 15.41
CA SER A 50 4.10 -1.34 15.24
C SER A 50 2.57 -1.30 15.22
N GLY A 51 1.98 -0.36 15.94
CA GLY A 51 0.53 -0.11 15.96
C GLY A 51 0.03 0.87 14.88
N ILE A 52 0.88 1.23 13.92
CA ILE A 52 0.57 2.23 12.88
C ILE A 52 0.91 1.78 11.45
N ARG A 53 1.24 0.50 11.24
CA ARG A 53 1.59 -0.04 9.92
C ARG A 53 1.31 -1.54 9.88
N MET A 54 1.29 -2.10 8.68
CA MET A 54 1.17 -3.54 8.52
C MET A 54 2.42 -4.25 9.00
N ARG A 55 2.30 -5.54 9.34
CA ARG A 55 3.46 -6.39 9.62
C ARG A 55 4.10 -6.87 8.32
N ALA A 56 5.37 -7.29 8.39
CA ALA A 56 6.09 -7.83 7.23
C ALA A 56 5.40 -9.05 6.60
N ASP A 57 4.78 -9.92 7.41
CA ASP A 57 4.02 -11.10 6.95
C ASP A 57 2.69 -10.74 6.25
N GLN A 58 2.29 -9.47 6.25
CA GLN A 58 1.06 -8.99 5.59
C GLN A 58 1.31 -8.35 4.21
N VAL A 59 2.57 -8.19 3.80
CA VAL A 59 2.92 -7.58 2.50
C VAL A 59 2.32 -8.35 1.33
N GLU A 60 2.45 -9.68 1.34
CA GLU A 60 1.92 -10.54 0.27
C GLU A 60 0.41 -10.36 0.12
N GLU A 61 -0.33 -10.37 1.24
CA GLU A 61 -1.78 -10.23 1.23
C GLU A 61 -2.22 -8.82 0.76
N TYR A 62 -1.50 -7.77 1.15
CA TYR A 62 -1.71 -6.40 0.65
C TYR A 62 -1.52 -6.33 -0.87
N VAL A 63 -0.37 -6.80 -1.36
CA VAL A 63 -0.02 -6.75 -2.78
C VAL A 63 -1.00 -7.58 -3.62
N ASP A 64 -1.36 -8.77 -3.15
CA ASP A 64 -2.34 -9.64 -3.82
C ASP A 64 -3.73 -8.99 -3.90
N SER A 65 -4.16 -8.32 -2.83
CA SER A 65 -5.43 -7.58 -2.83
C SER A 65 -5.45 -6.53 -3.92
N MET A 66 -4.38 -5.73 -4.02
CA MET A 66 -4.28 -4.68 -5.03
C MET A 66 -4.14 -5.24 -6.46
N GLN A 67 -3.42 -6.36 -6.66
CA GLN A 67 -3.34 -7.00 -7.97
C GLN A 67 -4.69 -7.57 -8.43
N ARG A 68 -5.46 -8.16 -7.51
CA ARG A 68 -6.83 -8.62 -7.80
C ARG A 68 -7.72 -7.45 -8.23
N LEU A 69 -7.75 -6.38 -7.43
CA LEU A 69 -8.54 -5.18 -7.73
C LEU A 69 -8.07 -4.52 -9.04
N ARG A 70 -6.76 -4.43 -9.28
CA ARG A 70 -6.19 -3.91 -10.53
C ARG A 70 -6.68 -4.68 -11.75
N THR A 71 -6.80 -6.01 -11.64
CA THR A 71 -7.29 -6.86 -12.72
C THR A 71 -8.80 -6.71 -12.92
N GLU A 72 -9.54 -6.66 -11.81
CA GLU A 72 -10.99 -6.54 -11.79
C GLU A 72 -11.47 -5.22 -12.39
N TYR A 73 -10.91 -4.11 -11.95
CA TYR A 73 -11.31 -2.75 -12.35
C TYR A 73 -10.46 -2.16 -13.48
N ARG A 74 -9.72 -2.99 -14.24
CA ARG A 74 -8.77 -2.53 -15.26
C ARG A 74 -9.36 -1.60 -16.33
N ASN A 75 -10.67 -1.66 -16.55
CA ASN A 75 -11.38 -0.84 -17.53
C ASN A 75 -11.93 0.46 -16.94
N ASP A 76 -11.97 0.58 -15.61
CA ASP A 76 -12.64 1.66 -14.90
C ASP A 76 -11.63 2.62 -14.25
N ILE A 77 -10.56 2.09 -13.65
CA ILE A 77 -9.54 2.88 -12.95
C ILE A 77 -8.17 2.19 -12.99
N ARG A 78 -7.10 2.98 -13.10
CA ARG A 78 -5.73 2.47 -12.97
C ARG A 78 -5.35 2.41 -11.50
N ILE A 79 -5.01 1.21 -11.01
CA ILE A 79 -4.56 1.01 -9.62
C ILE A 79 -3.04 0.85 -9.57
N LEU A 80 -2.37 1.60 -8.71
CA LEU A 80 -0.94 1.52 -8.43
C LEU A 80 -0.70 0.98 -7.02
N ILE A 81 0.35 0.16 -6.88
CA ILE A 81 0.78 -0.44 -5.61
C ILE A 81 2.01 0.31 -5.15
N GLY A 82 1.95 0.88 -3.96
CA GLY A 82 3.05 1.59 -3.37
C GLY A 82 3.03 1.52 -1.86
N PHE A 83 3.98 2.23 -1.26
CA PHE A 83 4.08 2.41 0.18
C PHE A 83 4.44 3.85 0.52
N GLU A 84 3.92 4.32 1.64
CA GLU A 84 4.43 5.48 2.37
C GLU A 84 5.50 4.99 3.34
N THR A 85 6.75 5.41 3.13
CA THR A 85 7.89 4.99 3.95
C THR A 85 8.53 6.19 4.65
N GLU A 86 9.25 5.93 5.71
CA GLU A 86 10.05 6.89 6.44
C GLU A 86 11.55 6.64 6.20
N HIS A 87 12.37 7.68 6.38
CA HIS A 87 13.81 7.50 6.31
C HIS A 87 14.37 7.06 7.67
N MET A 88 14.57 5.76 7.88
CA MET A 88 15.45 5.29 8.95
C MET A 88 16.55 4.37 8.38
N PRO A 89 17.81 4.85 8.38
CA PRO A 89 18.95 4.14 7.81
C PRO A 89 19.15 2.71 8.34
N ASP A 90 18.84 2.46 9.61
CA ASP A 90 19.14 1.17 10.26
C ASP A 90 18.26 -0.01 9.80
N LEU A 91 17.16 0.27 9.10
CA LEU A 91 16.14 -0.73 8.73
C LEU A 91 15.81 -0.71 7.23
N ILE A 92 16.37 0.21 6.46
CA ILE A 92 16.09 0.36 5.02
C ILE A 92 16.54 -0.85 4.20
N GLU A 93 17.70 -1.46 4.54
CA GLU A 93 18.21 -2.63 3.82
C GLU A 93 17.26 -3.83 3.94
N ALA A 94 16.78 -4.12 5.15
CA ALA A 94 15.83 -5.21 5.37
C ALA A 94 14.44 -4.92 4.77
N GLN A 95 14.04 -3.65 4.68
CA GLN A 95 12.84 -3.24 3.96
C GLN A 95 12.98 -3.47 2.45
N ASP A 96 14.11 -3.08 1.85
CA ASP A 96 14.37 -3.29 0.44
C ASP A 96 14.37 -4.78 0.08
N GLU A 97 14.99 -5.61 0.92
CA GLU A 97 14.98 -7.08 0.77
C GLU A 97 13.56 -7.65 0.88
N LEU A 98 12.76 -7.19 1.85
CA LEU A 98 11.37 -7.59 2.02
C LEU A 98 10.53 -7.27 0.79
N LEU A 99 10.74 -6.09 0.18
CA LEU A 99 9.92 -5.59 -0.91
C LEU A 99 10.39 -6.03 -2.31
N ALA A 100 11.65 -6.43 -2.47
CA ALA A 100 12.25 -6.84 -3.74
C ALA A 100 11.43 -7.85 -4.59
N PRO A 101 10.71 -8.82 -4.01
CA PRO A 101 9.92 -9.77 -4.79
C PRO A 101 8.61 -9.19 -5.38
N TYR A 102 8.16 -8.03 -4.89
CA TYR A 102 6.82 -7.52 -5.19
C TYR A 102 6.84 -6.43 -6.28
N PRO A 103 5.78 -6.33 -7.11
CA PRO A 103 5.69 -5.34 -8.18
C PRO A 103 5.26 -3.96 -7.65
N ILE A 104 6.11 -3.34 -6.83
CA ILE A 104 5.86 -2.01 -6.27
C ILE A 104 6.08 -0.95 -7.36
N ASP A 105 5.05 -0.16 -7.64
CA ASP A 105 5.05 0.87 -8.68
C ASP A 105 5.70 2.18 -8.21
N TYR A 106 5.58 2.51 -6.91
CA TYR A 106 6.10 3.77 -6.35
C TYR A 106 6.24 3.72 -4.83
N MET A 107 7.06 4.62 -4.28
CA MET A 107 7.16 4.90 -2.85
C MET A 107 7.08 6.40 -2.62
N ILE A 108 6.47 6.81 -1.52
CA ILE A 108 6.45 8.21 -1.06
C ILE A 108 7.12 8.32 0.31
N LEU A 109 7.69 9.50 0.60
CA LEU A 109 8.27 9.82 1.90
C LEU A 109 7.20 10.48 2.79
N GLY A 110 6.89 9.85 3.93
CA GLY A 110 5.96 10.33 4.96
C GLY A 110 6.63 11.01 6.15
#